data_AF-A0A4Z0A378-F1
#
_entry.id   AF-A0A4Z0A378-F1
#
_cell.length_a   1.000
_cell.length_b   1.000
_cell.length_c   1.000
_cell.angle_alpha   90.00
_cell.angle_beta   90.00
_cell.angle_gamma   90.00
#
_symmetry.space_group_name_H-M   'P 1'
#
loop_
_entity.id
_entity.type
_entity.pdbx_description
1 polymer ?
#
loop_
_entity_poly.entity_id
_entity_poly.type
_entity_poly.pdbx_seq_one_letter_code
_entity_poly.pdbx_strand_id
1 'polypeptide(L)'
;MDKARIQITSFTRRENISDAKAQEALINGAPVSEEQVSSCAIKISFGGFHEIVFFPFPVDGTRTRLRVARRSHYIEVITTPISETNSPGDVLVNQLPTILDGTSLMLRNIHRINLDRLPTIDTSDKVCLKKWLPMHISFSLSDRETSMPSVDEEANQDNSHTLMAMKKTLCKLFLECTGV
;
A
#
# COMPACT_ATOMS: atom_id res chain seq x y z
N MET A 1 -18.12 2.07 7.95
CA MET A 1 -17.57 2.57 9.22
C MET A 1 -18.03 1.64 10.32
N ASP A 2 -17.17 1.40 11.29
CA ASP A 2 -17.50 0.65 12.50
C ASP A 2 -18.48 1.44 13.39
N LYS A 3 -19.04 0.79 14.41
CA LYS A 3 -20.06 1.42 15.27
C LYS A 3 -19.53 2.63 16.04
N ALA A 4 -18.22 2.66 16.33
CA ALA A 4 -17.58 3.78 17.01
C ALA A 4 -17.15 4.91 16.06
N ARG A 5 -17.23 4.71 14.72
CA ARG A 5 -16.80 5.63 13.67
C ARG A 5 -15.31 5.96 13.68
N ILE A 6 -14.49 5.05 14.19
CA ILE A 6 -13.04 5.21 14.30
C ILE A 6 -12.35 4.53 13.11
N GLN A 7 -13.01 3.55 12.47
CA GLN A 7 -12.43 2.75 11.41
C GLN A 7 -13.36 2.60 10.19
N ILE A 8 -12.76 2.68 9.00
CA ILE A 8 -13.46 2.33 7.76
C ILE A 8 -13.47 0.80 7.65
N THR A 9 -14.67 0.23 7.67
CA THR A 9 -14.87 -1.23 7.64
C THR A 9 -14.96 -1.81 6.24
N SER A 10 -15.39 -1.02 5.25
CA SER A 10 -15.54 -1.49 3.87
C SER A 10 -15.56 -0.34 2.87
N PHE A 11 -15.09 -0.63 1.66
CA PHE A 11 -15.42 0.11 0.45
C PHE A 11 -16.40 -0.69 -0.39
N THR A 12 -17.35 0.02 -0.98
CA THR A 12 -18.31 -0.54 -1.92
C THR A 12 -18.24 0.27 -3.20
N ARG A 13 -18.00 -0.41 -4.32
CA ARG A 13 -18.06 0.19 -5.65
C ARG A 13 -19.02 -0.59 -6.51
N ARG A 14 -19.95 0.11 -7.16
CA ARG A 14 -20.93 -0.46 -8.07
C ARG A 14 -20.45 -0.24 -9.50
N GLU A 15 -20.36 -1.32 -10.26
CA GLU A 15 -20.16 -1.28 -11.70
C GLU A 15 -21.45 -1.63 -12.43
N ASN A 16 -21.89 -0.73 -13.31
CA ASN A 16 -23.02 -0.97 -14.19
C ASN A 16 -22.51 -1.59 -15.48
N ILE A 17 -23.09 -2.72 -15.89
CA ILE A 17 -22.73 -3.40 -17.11
C ILE A 17 -23.55 -2.80 -18.25
N SER A 18 -22.88 -2.16 -19.20
CA SER A 18 -23.51 -1.49 -20.34
C SER A 18 -23.59 -2.37 -21.59
N ASP A 19 -22.67 -3.31 -21.77
CA ASP A 19 -22.65 -4.21 -22.93
C ASP A 19 -23.81 -5.21 -22.89
N ALA A 20 -24.61 -5.26 -23.97
CA ALA A 20 -25.81 -6.09 -24.03
C ALA A 20 -25.52 -7.60 -23.93
N LYS A 21 -24.39 -8.07 -24.46
CA LYS A 21 -23.99 -9.48 -24.38
C LYS A 21 -23.51 -9.84 -22.98
N ALA A 22 -22.79 -8.93 -22.33
CA ALA A 22 -22.39 -9.07 -20.94
C ALA A 22 -23.61 -9.05 -19.99
N GLN A 23 -24.61 -8.21 -20.27
CA GLN A 23 -25.90 -8.21 -19.56
C GLN A 23 -26.63 -9.55 -19.71
N GLU A 24 -26.70 -10.08 -20.92
CA GLU A 24 -27.31 -11.38 -21.20
C GLU A 24 -26.57 -12.52 -20.48
N ALA A 25 -25.23 -12.52 -20.48
CA ALA A 25 -24.43 -13.48 -19.72
C ALA A 25 -24.76 -13.44 -18.22
N LEU A 26 -24.95 -12.25 -17.64
CA LEU A 26 -25.37 -12.11 -16.24
C LEU A 26 -26.80 -12.63 -16.01
N ILE A 27 -27.75 -12.33 -16.89
CA ILE A 27 -29.13 -12.86 -16.78
C ILE A 27 -29.12 -14.39 -16.81
N ASN A 28 -28.34 -14.98 -17.72
CA ASN A 28 -28.25 -16.42 -17.94
C ASN A 28 -27.51 -17.18 -16.83
N GLY A 29 -27.16 -16.51 -15.73
CA GLY A 29 -26.61 -17.18 -14.55
C GLY A 29 -25.10 -17.40 -14.62
N ALA A 30 -24.37 -16.70 -15.51
CA ALA A 30 -22.91 -16.85 -15.60
C ALA A 30 -22.26 -16.72 -14.21
N PRO A 31 -21.29 -17.58 -13.88
CA PRO A 31 -20.52 -17.47 -12.64
C PRO A 31 -19.71 -16.17 -12.70
N VAL A 32 -19.63 -15.49 -11.55
CA VAL A 32 -18.89 -14.24 -11.40
C VAL A 32 -17.78 -14.50 -10.40
N SER A 33 -16.55 -14.13 -10.74
CA SER A 33 -15.38 -14.26 -9.88
C SER A 33 -14.60 -12.96 -9.79
N GLU A 34 -13.95 -12.75 -8.66
CA GLU A 34 -13.04 -11.65 -8.39
C GLU A 34 -11.58 -12.08 -8.37
N GLU A 35 -10.71 -11.17 -8.78
CA GLU A 35 -9.26 -11.31 -8.68
C GLU A 35 -8.65 -9.95 -8.34
N GLN A 36 -7.83 -9.86 -7.30
CA GLN A 36 -7.10 -8.63 -7.03
C GLN A 36 -5.89 -8.52 -7.96
N VAL A 37 -5.94 -7.58 -8.90
CA VAL A 37 -4.89 -7.36 -9.90
C VAL A 37 -3.93 -6.24 -9.52
N SER A 38 -4.28 -5.41 -8.54
CA SER A 38 -3.36 -4.46 -7.88
C SER A 38 -3.85 -4.11 -6.48
N SER A 39 -3.02 -3.42 -5.68
CA SER A 39 -3.41 -2.94 -4.36
C SER A 39 -4.71 -2.14 -4.36
N CYS A 40 -4.99 -1.39 -5.43
CA CYS A 40 -6.17 -0.55 -5.58
C CYS A 40 -7.13 -1.01 -6.69
N ALA A 41 -7.03 -2.25 -7.20
CA ALA A 41 -7.88 -2.70 -8.30
C ALA A 41 -8.29 -4.17 -8.17
N ILE A 42 -9.58 -4.41 -8.37
CA ILE A 42 -10.19 -5.74 -8.39
C ILE A 42 -10.77 -5.97 -9.78
N LYS A 43 -10.35 -7.03 -10.44
CA LYS A 43 -10.91 -7.51 -11.69
C LYS A 43 -12.10 -8.42 -11.39
N ILE A 44 -13.22 -8.16 -12.05
CA ILE A 44 -14.39 -9.03 -12.05
C ILE A 44 -14.39 -9.78 -13.39
N SER A 45 -14.59 -11.09 -13.38
CA SER A 45 -14.72 -11.90 -14.60
C SER A 45 -16.04 -12.67 -14.60
N PHE A 46 -16.75 -12.69 -15.72
CA PHE A 46 -18.01 -13.41 -15.89
C PHE A 46 -18.32 -13.67 -17.36
N GLY A 47 -18.71 -14.90 -17.71
CA GLY A 47 -19.21 -15.22 -19.06
C GLY A 47 -18.27 -14.85 -20.23
N GLY A 48 -16.95 -14.82 -20.00
CA GLY A 48 -15.95 -14.38 -20.99
C GLY A 48 -15.66 -12.87 -21.01
N PHE A 49 -16.40 -12.08 -20.23
CA PHE A 49 -16.19 -10.64 -20.03
C PHE A 49 -15.38 -10.38 -18.76
N HIS A 50 -14.72 -9.23 -18.71
CA HIS A 50 -14.07 -8.75 -17.50
C HIS A 50 -14.16 -7.24 -17.37
N GLU A 51 -14.21 -6.77 -16.13
CA GLU A 51 -14.23 -5.35 -15.76
C GLU A 51 -13.20 -5.10 -14.64
N ILE A 52 -12.55 -3.94 -14.64
CA ILE A 52 -11.57 -3.57 -13.60
C ILE A 52 -12.15 -2.45 -12.74
N VAL A 53 -12.29 -2.74 -11.45
CA VAL A 53 -12.86 -1.85 -10.45
C VAL A 53 -11.73 -1.21 -9.65
N PHE A 54 -11.57 0.11 -9.79
CA PHE A 54 -10.54 0.87 -9.08
C PHE A 54 -11.04 1.41 -7.74
N PHE A 55 -10.19 1.37 -6.73
CA PHE A 55 -10.44 1.98 -5.43
C PHE A 55 -9.49 3.15 -5.21
N PRO A 56 -9.91 4.20 -4.49
CA PRO A 56 -9.05 5.35 -4.20
C PRO A 56 -7.92 5.01 -3.21
N PHE A 57 -8.07 3.93 -2.44
CA PHE A 57 -7.08 3.46 -1.47
C PHE A 57 -6.87 1.96 -1.60
N PRO A 58 -5.74 1.42 -1.09
CA PRO A 58 -5.48 -0.01 -1.09
C PRO A 58 -6.57 -0.81 -0.38
N VAL A 59 -6.93 -1.95 -0.98
CA VAL A 59 -7.98 -2.86 -0.51
C VAL A 59 -7.44 -4.27 -0.35
N ASP A 60 -8.04 -5.01 0.56
CA ASP A 60 -7.72 -6.41 0.79
C ASP A 60 -8.60 -7.28 -0.12
N GLY A 61 -7.99 -7.80 -1.19
CA GLY A 61 -8.65 -8.66 -2.15
C GLY A 61 -9.16 -9.96 -1.56
N THR A 62 -8.52 -10.49 -0.51
CA THR A 62 -8.88 -11.76 0.14
C THR A 62 -10.21 -11.68 0.88
N ARG A 63 -10.63 -10.46 1.26
CA ARG A 63 -11.90 -10.16 1.94
C ARG A 63 -12.92 -9.50 1.02
N THR A 64 -12.79 -9.72 -0.30
CA THR A 64 -13.75 -9.22 -1.28
C THR A 64 -15.03 -10.06 -1.27
N ARG A 65 -16.16 -9.39 -1.47
CA ARG A 65 -17.47 -10.00 -1.66
C ARG A 65 -18.17 -9.32 -2.84
N LEU A 66 -18.75 -10.13 -3.72
CA LEU A 66 -19.52 -9.64 -4.85
C LEU A 66 -21.02 -9.71 -4.56
N ARG A 67 -21.76 -8.65 -4.89
CA ARG A 67 -23.23 -8.68 -4.98
C ARG A 67 -23.65 -8.49 -6.43
N VAL A 68 -24.29 -9.51 -6.99
CA VAL A 68 -24.62 -9.54 -8.42
C VAL A 68 -26.12 -9.30 -8.60
N ALA A 69 -26.48 -8.17 -9.19
CA ALA A 69 -27.86 -7.84 -9.52
C ALA A 69 -28.16 -8.16 -10.99
N ARG A 70 -28.44 -9.44 -11.27
CA ARG A 70 -28.58 -9.97 -12.65
C ARG A 70 -29.65 -9.27 -13.49
N ARG A 71 -30.80 -8.94 -12.90
CA ARG A 71 -31.92 -8.25 -13.58
C ARG A 71 -31.72 -6.73 -13.73
N SER A 72 -30.84 -6.15 -12.92
CA SER A 72 -30.57 -4.71 -12.92
C SER A 72 -29.19 -4.37 -13.49
N HIS A 73 -28.50 -5.38 -14.03
CA HIS A 73 -27.24 -5.26 -14.77
C HIS A 73 -26.12 -4.53 -14.02
N TYR A 74 -25.95 -4.81 -12.73
CA TYR A 74 -24.82 -4.27 -11.98
C TYR A 74 -24.20 -5.30 -11.04
N ILE A 75 -22.93 -5.07 -10.72
CA ILE A 75 -22.18 -5.83 -9.74
C ILE A 75 -21.62 -4.85 -8.71
N GLU A 76 -21.88 -5.08 -7.43
CA GLU A 76 -21.20 -4.36 -6.36
C GLU A 76 -19.99 -5.17 -5.89
N VAL A 77 -18.83 -4.53 -5.90
CA VAL A 77 -17.61 -5.04 -5.28
C VAL A 77 -17.52 -4.42 -3.89
N ILE A 78 -17.61 -5.27 -2.88
CA ILE A 78 -17.47 -4.89 -1.47
C ILE A 78 -16.16 -5.47 -0.97
N THR A 79 -15.27 -4.62 -0.48
CA THR A 79 -13.96 -5.03 0.01
C THR A 79 -13.61 -4.25 1.27
N THR A 80 -12.59 -4.66 2.00
CA THR A 80 -12.11 -3.99 3.20
C THR A 80 -10.84 -3.19 2.88
N PRO A 81 -10.70 -1.93 3.32
CA PRO A 81 -9.45 -1.21 3.17
C PRO A 81 -8.31 -1.93 3.90
N ILE A 82 -7.10 -1.87 3.35
CA ILE A 82 -5.90 -2.31 4.08
C ILE A 82 -5.60 -1.25 5.13
N SER A 83 -5.91 -1.55 6.38
CA SER A 83 -5.67 -0.68 7.54
C SER A 83 -4.51 -1.15 8.41
N GLU A 84 -4.05 -2.38 8.22
CA GLU A 84 -3.05 -3.03 9.06
C GLU A 84 -1.91 -3.56 8.19
N THR A 85 -0.67 -3.26 8.57
CA THR A 85 0.56 -3.63 7.85
C THR A 85 0.88 -5.14 7.83
N ASN A 86 -0.04 -5.98 8.32
CA ASN A 86 0.12 -7.43 8.47
C ASN A 86 -1.17 -8.20 8.10
N SER A 87 -2.12 -7.58 7.39
CA SER A 87 -3.34 -8.30 7.00
C SER A 87 -3.01 -9.40 5.97
N PRO A 88 -3.74 -10.53 5.91
CA PRO A 88 -3.45 -11.60 4.95
C PRO A 88 -3.52 -11.15 3.47
N GLY A 89 -4.27 -10.09 3.14
CA GLY A 89 -4.24 -9.45 1.82
C GLY A 89 -3.15 -8.38 1.66
N ASP A 90 -2.42 -8.06 2.72
CA ASP A 90 -1.19 -7.27 2.72
C ASP A 90 0.04 -8.13 2.42
N VAL A 91 -0.14 -9.45 2.31
CA VAL A 91 0.90 -10.36 1.86
C VAL A 91 1.28 -9.98 0.43
N LEU A 92 2.39 -9.24 0.34
CA LEU A 92 3.28 -9.18 -0.83
C LEU A 92 2.77 -8.44 -2.07
N VAL A 93 1.97 -7.38 -1.95
CA VAL A 93 1.66 -6.53 -3.13
C VAL A 93 2.84 -5.60 -3.52
N ASN A 94 4.08 -5.92 -3.08
CA ASN A 94 5.29 -5.14 -3.26
C ASN A 94 5.27 -3.83 -2.43
N GLN A 95 5.97 -3.83 -1.29
CA GLN A 95 6.13 -2.65 -0.42
C GLN A 95 6.89 -1.50 -1.09
N LEU A 96 7.59 -1.77 -2.20
CA LEU A 96 8.27 -0.80 -3.04
C LEU A 96 7.81 -0.99 -4.49
N PRO A 97 6.52 -0.72 -4.77
CA PRO A 97 5.94 -1.03 -6.08
C PRO A 97 6.65 -0.20 -7.15
N THR A 98 7.30 -0.90 -8.07
CA THR A 98 7.89 -0.33 -9.28
C THR A 98 6.87 -0.35 -10.40
N ILE A 99 6.72 0.79 -11.07
CA ILE A 99 5.92 0.96 -12.28
C ILE A 99 6.87 1.32 -13.42
N LEU A 100 6.52 0.94 -14.64
CA LEU A 100 7.20 1.39 -15.84
C LEU A 100 6.52 2.69 -16.31
N ASP A 101 7.27 3.79 -16.34
CA ASP A 101 6.85 5.05 -16.93
C ASP A 101 7.69 5.32 -18.18
N GLY A 102 7.09 5.06 -19.34
CA GLY A 102 7.81 5.04 -20.62
C GLY A 102 8.90 3.96 -20.64
N THR A 103 10.16 4.39 -20.62
CA THR A 103 11.34 3.50 -20.58
C THR A 103 11.97 3.36 -19.19
N SER A 104 11.44 4.06 -18.18
CA SER A 104 12.07 4.18 -16.87
C SER A 104 11.28 3.43 -15.79
N LEU A 105 11.97 2.60 -15.01
CA LEU A 105 11.39 1.97 -13.82
C LEU A 105 11.33 2.97 -12.67
N MET A 106 10.18 3.05 -12.02
CA MET A 106 9.83 4.12 -11.10
C MET A 106 9.16 3.56 -9.85
N LEU A 107 9.69 3.87 -8.67
CA LEU A 107 8.99 3.58 -7.41
C LEU A 107 7.77 4.50 -7.27
N ARG A 108 6.62 3.92 -6.91
CA ARG A 108 5.34 4.64 -6.80
C ARG A 108 5.10 5.24 -5.41
N ASN A 109 5.69 4.68 -4.37
CA ASN A 109 5.42 5.04 -2.98
C ASN A 109 6.51 5.90 -2.32
N ILE A 110 7.58 6.26 -3.03
CA ILE A 110 8.62 7.17 -2.55
C ILE A 110 8.54 8.48 -3.33
N HIS A 111 8.40 9.59 -2.60
CA HIS A 111 8.43 10.91 -3.20
C HIS A 111 9.81 11.19 -3.81
N ARG A 112 9.83 11.79 -5.01
CA ARG A 112 11.08 12.20 -5.65
C ARG A 112 11.46 13.58 -5.17
N ILE A 113 12.65 13.67 -4.61
CA ILE A 113 13.24 14.92 -4.15
C ILE A 113 14.42 15.23 -5.06
N ASN A 114 14.49 16.45 -5.58
CA ASN A 114 15.64 16.90 -6.36
C ASN A 114 16.80 17.15 -5.41
N LEU A 115 17.77 16.24 -5.38
CA LEU A 115 18.92 16.29 -4.47
C LEU A 115 19.80 17.54 -4.71
N ASP A 116 19.90 18.02 -5.95
CA ASP A 116 20.70 19.20 -6.30
C ASP A 116 20.13 20.50 -5.72
N ARG A 117 18.85 20.49 -5.33
CA ARG A 117 18.16 21.64 -4.73
C ARG A 117 18.06 21.55 -3.21
N LEU A 118 18.57 20.48 -2.60
CA LEU A 118 18.58 20.35 -1.15
C LEU A 118 19.70 21.19 -0.52
N PRO A 119 19.46 21.79 0.65
CA PRO A 119 20.50 22.50 1.37
C PRO A 119 21.61 21.53 1.75
N THR A 120 22.86 21.90 1.46
CA THR A 120 24.03 21.16 1.91
C THR A 120 24.17 21.32 3.42
N ILE A 121 24.39 20.20 4.11
CA ILE A 121 24.65 20.21 5.56
C ILE A 121 26.11 20.60 5.78
N ASP A 122 26.33 21.68 6.53
CA ASP A 122 27.67 22.05 6.97
C ASP A 122 28.12 21.13 8.11
N THR A 123 29.08 20.24 7.82
CA THR A 123 29.65 19.29 8.78
C THR A 123 30.73 19.89 9.68
N SER A 124 31.04 21.18 9.52
CA SER A 124 32.08 21.87 10.28
C SER A 124 31.65 22.12 11.74
N ASP A 125 30.41 22.56 11.96
CA ASP A 125 29.87 22.83 13.30
C ASP A 125 29.14 21.62 13.89
N LYS A 126 29.94 20.67 14.38
CA LYS A 126 29.45 19.44 15.04
C LYS A 126 28.62 19.74 16.30
N VAL A 127 28.89 20.85 16.99
CA VAL A 127 28.17 21.22 18.22
C VAL A 127 26.74 21.63 17.88
N CYS A 128 26.55 22.38 16.81
CA CYS A 128 25.23 22.69 16.29
C CYS A 128 24.51 21.44 15.79
N LEU A 129 25.17 20.61 14.97
CA LEU A 129 24.56 19.40 14.39
C LEU A 129 24.05 18.43 15.45
N LYS A 130 24.83 18.15 16.50
CA LYS A 130 24.43 17.23 17.59
C LYS A 130 23.16 17.67 18.32
N LYS A 131 22.80 18.97 18.29
CA LYS A 131 21.61 19.50 18.98
C LYS A 131 20.31 19.17 18.26
N TRP A 132 20.29 19.22 16.93
CA TRP A 132 19.05 19.10 16.15
C TRP A 132 19.00 17.84 15.30
N LEU A 133 20.13 17.38 14.76
CA LEU A 133 20.12 16.34 13.74
C LEU A 133 19.59 14.99 14.26
N PRO A 134 20.01 14.48 15.44
CA PRO A 134 19.45 13.25 15.99
C PRO A 134 17.92 13.30 16.17
N MET A 135 17.41 14.46 16.60
CA MET A 135 15.97 14.66 16.80
C MET A 135 15.22 14.58 15.46
N HIS A 136 15.71 15.26 14.43
CA HIS A 136 15.10 15.21 13.09
C HIS A 136 15.14 13.79 12.49
N ILE A 137 16.26 13.07 12.66
CA ILE A 137 16.37 11.68 12.20
C ILE A 137 15.42 10.77 12.99
N SER A 138 15.26 10.95 14.30
CA SER A 138 14.32 10.14 15.09
C SER A 138 12.86 10.31 14.64
N PHE A 139 12.46 11.52 14.21
CA PHE A 139 11.11 11.75 13.68
C PHE A 139 10.85 11.12 12.31
N SER A 140 11.90 10.61 11.64
CA SER A 140 11.70 9.80 10.44
C SER A 140 11.20 8.39 10.78
N LEU A 141 11.37 7.93 12.02
CA LEU A 141 10.88 6.66 12.53
C LEU A 141 9.49 6.82 13.14
N SER A 142 8.62 5.85 12.92
CA SER A 142 7.33 5.74 13.58
C SER A 142 7.49 5.27 15.04
N ASP A 143 6.46 5.49 15.86
CA ASP A 143 6.43 5.02 17.26
C ASP A 143 6.68 3.51 17.36
N ARG A 144 6.14 2.74 16.41
CA ARG A 144 6.37 1.29 16.31
C ARG A 144 7.83 0.96 16.03
N GLU A 145 8.46 1.66 15.09
CA GLU A 145 9.86 1.41 14.74
C GLU A 145 10.80 1.81 15.88
N THR A 146 10.42 2.82 16.66
CA THR A 146 11.19 3.31 17.83
C THR A 146 11.07 2.36 19.02
N SER A 147 9.90 1.77 19.25
CA SER A 147 9.66 0.85 20.38
C SER A 147 10.23 -0.56 20.17
N MET A 148 10.54 -0.95 18.92
CA MET A 148 11.18 -2.23 18.64
C MET A 148 12.68 -2.21 18.97
N PRO A 149 13.18 -3.12 19.83
CA PRO A 149 14.60 -3.21 20.16
C PRO A 149 15.46 -3.49 18.91
N SER A 150 16.74 -3.09 18.96
CA SER A 150 17.72 -3.44 17.94
C SER A 150 17.86 -4.96 17.88
N VAL A 151 17.94 -5.48 16.65
CA VAL A 151 18.06 -6.90 16.30
C VAL A 151 19.12 -7.59 17.16
N ASP A 152 18.69 -8.27 18.22
CA ASP A 152 19.47 -9.32 18.89
C ASP A 152 18.62 -10.49 19.37
N GLU A 153 17.29 -10.48 19.26
CA GLU A 153 16.48 -11.67 19.57
C GLU A 153 15.40 -11.90 18.53
N GLU A 154 15.38 -13.15 18.04
CA GLU A 154 14.38 -13.81 17.21
C GLU A 154 14.38 -13.48 15.71
N ALA A 155 15.14 -14.29 14.99
CA ALA A 155 15.02 -14.54 13.57
C ALA A 155 13.64 -15.13 13.24
N ASN A 156 12.62 -14.28 13.15
CA ASN A 156 11.43 -14.56 12.36
C ASN A 156 11.49 -13.73 11.08
N GLN A 157 11.47 -14.45 9.98
CA GLN A 157 11.76 -13.99 8.63
C GLN A 157 10.59 -13.20 8.05
N ASP A 158 10.26 -12.07 8.68
CA ASP A 158 9.24 -11.14 8.21
C ASP A 158 9.91 -10.01 7.39
N ASN A 159 9.43 -9.78 6.16
CA ASN A 159 9.91 -8.72 5.28
C ASN A 159 9.77 -7.33 5.94
N SER A 160 8.76 -7.15 6.80
CA SER A 160 8.55 -5.93 7.59
C SER A 160 9.76 -5.60 8.48
N HIS A 161 10.37 -6.61 9.10
CA HIS A 161 11.58 -6.45 9.92
C HIS A 161 12.79 -6.04 9.08
N THR A 162 12.90 -6.54 7.84
CA THR A 162 14.02 -6.22 6.95
C THR A 162 14.01 -4.76 6.52
N LEU A 163 12.86 -4.23 6.09
CA LEU A 163 12.75 -2.81 5.74
C LEU A 163 12.98 -1.89 6.95
N MET A 164 12.47 -2.27 8.12
CA MET A 164 12.75 -1.53 9.36
C MET A 164 14.26 -1.51 9.66
N ALA A 165 14.94 -2.66 9.57
CA ALA A 165 16.38 -2.76 9.81
C ALA A 165 17.17 -1.91 8.80
N MET A 166 16.79 -1.93 7.52
CA MET A 166 17.35 -1.07 6.48
C MET A 166 17.18 0.41 6.85
N LYS A 167 15.97 0.83 7.24
CA LYS A 167 15.66 2.22 7.62
C LYS A 167 16.48 2.68 8.83
N LYS A 168 16.57 1.86 9.88
CA LYS A 168 17.41 2.13 11.06
C LYS A 168 18.89 2.25 10.69
N THR A 169 19.38 1.37 9.81
CA THR A 169 20.76 1.41 9.31
C THR A 169 21.05 2.70 8.54
N LEU A 170 20.15 3.14 7.66
CA LEU A 170 20.28 4.41 6.94
C LEU A 170 20.33 5.62 7.89
N CYS A 171 19.47 5.64 8.91
CA CYS A 171 19.48 6.68 9.93
C CYS A 171 20.84 6.75 10.65
N LYS A 172 21.39 5.58 11.04
CA LYS A 172 22.70 5.49 11.69
C LYS A 172 23.82 5.96 10.77
N LEU A 173 23.85 5.48 9.52
CA LEU A 173 24.84 5.90 8.54
C LEU A 173 24.82 7.42 8.32
N PHE A 174 23.63 8.02 8.27
CA PHE A 174 23.49 9.46 8.12
C PHE A 174 24.15 10.22 9.27
N LEU A 175 23.89 9.81 10.52
CA LEU A 175 24.49 10.44 11.70
C LEU A 175 26.02 10.30 11.69
N GLU A 176 26.53 9.08 11.45
CA GLU A 176 27.97 8.79 11.38
C GLU A 176 28.68 9.61 10.29
N CYS A 177 28.10 9.70 9.08
CA CYS A 177 28.66 10.49 7.98
C CYS A 177 28.69 12.00 8.28
N THR A 178 27.76 12.50 9.09
CA THR A 178 27.75 13.90 9.54
C THR A 178 28.66 14.15 10.76
N GLY A 179 29.29 13.12 11.31
CA GLY A 179 30.19 13.22 12.46
C GLY A 179 29.48 13.47 13.79
N VAL A 180 28.20 13.10 13.87
CA VAL A 180 27.34 13.21 15.06
C VAL A 180 27.40 11.94 15.88
#